data_AF-A0A0G4PZ59-F1
#
_entry.id   AF-A0A0G4PZ59-F1
#
_cell.length_a   1.000
_cell.length_b   1.000
_cell.length_c   1.000
_cell.angle_alpha   90.00
_cell.angle_beta   90.00
_cell.angle_gamma   90.00
#
_symmetry.space_group_name_H-M   'P 1'
#
loop_
_entity.id
_entity.type
_entity.pdbx_description
1 polymer ?
#
loop_
_entity_poly.entity_id
_entity_poly.type
_entity_poly.pdbx_seq_one_letter_code
_entity_poly.pdbx_strand_id
1 'polypeptide(L)'
;MNGKRIIKWMPGLGLLFNYKREYFGYDLKAGLSVAAVALPVAIAYTELLGINAIVGLYACIFPMIIYALFGTSRQLITGPDAATCAVIAAVVIPLSAGDENTRWQLAIIMTAMTGFWCILASHFRLGAFTDFLSRPILQGLLNGVAITIMVGQISKVFGFDTSPEHLIEKLIEVPFRLMDAHLPTVLMSVVTLALLLGIRYFRSRWPAPLIAMVVMTYLSWQFDLASYGIAIVNKEAGNVDLFLPVVSMSGFHPSVLRELLVPSINLAVISFVSFMMTARSFASKNGYDVDADQELKALGIANIAAALSQGFAVSAASSRTAVNDSVGGKTQLVSIIAALVILLVLLFMTDFLAYIPLSSLGIVLIVSSWSLLSIRHIWSYRKRNKQAFTLASFTLLAVLLAGVINGIGFAVLLGLLQFLRIVFRPSDQLLGIDEQGMVHSMNKDNGIEPIDGLMMYRFNSPLTYFNVGYFKKRVLQLVDSAPQRPAWLAVDAAVSFTYDDVSVFAAIDELIRELRIKGVKLVLAGRRTELNRWIERNKISLNEDDLIIAPDLYFVIRLYQSRQQIKEKQKEARKEALKQEAESQEAGSNKTSISEVSRESQTSTP
;
A
#
# COMPACT_ATOMS: atom_id res chain seq x y z
N MET A 1 -35.53 -14.66 -4.02
CA MET A 1 -34.65 -13.87 -3.11
C MET A 1 -33.23 -14.44 -2.96
N ASN A 2 -33.01 -15.75 -3.11
CA ASN A 2 -31.69 -16.37 -2.85
C ASN A 2 -30.63 -16.12 -3.94
N GLY A 3 -31.00 -16.03 -5.22
CA GLY A 3 -30.04 -15.84 -6.32
C GLY A 3 -29.23 -14.54 -6.25
N LYS A 4 -29.85 -13.41 -5.88
CA LYS A 4 -29.13 -12.11 -5.74
C LYS A 4 -28.13 -12.12 -4.57
N ARG A 5 -28.39 -12.90 -3.52
CA ARG A 5 -27.45 -13.06 -2.39
C ARG A 5 -26.25 -13.93 -2.78
N ILE A 6 -26.47 -15.00 -3.55
CA ILE A 6 -25.40 -15.87 -4.05
C ILE A 6 -24.47 -15.11 -4.99
N ILE A 7 -25.02 -14.32 -5.93
CA ILE A 7 -24.22 -13.52 -6.87
C ILE A 7 -23.37 -12.45 -6.15
N LYS A 8 -23.87 -11.89 -5.04
CA LYS A 8 -23.09 -10.95 -4.22
C LYS A 8 -21.91 -11.64 -3.51
N TRP A 9 -22.04 -12.92 -3.19
CA TRP A 9 -21.00 -13.70 -2.52
C TRP A 9 -20.01 -14.34 -3.52
N MET A 10 -20.50 -14.71 -4.70
CA MET A 10 -19.78 -15.34 -5.81
C MET A 10 -20.01 -14.54 -7.11
N PRO A 11 -19.40 -13.35 -7.26
CA PRO A 11 -19.61 -12.49 -8.42
C PRO A 11 -19.16 -13.13 -9.74
N GLY A 12 -18.10 -13.95 -9.71
CA GLY A 12 -17.64 -14.72 -10.86
C GLY A 12 -18.67 -15.73 -11.37
N LEU A 13 -19.43 -16.36 -10.46
CA LEU A 13 -20.55 -17.23 -10.84
C LEU A 13 -21.65 -16.46 -11.60
N GLY A 14 -21.92 -15.22 -11.20
CA GLY A 14 -22.87 -14.34 -11.92
C GLY A 14 -22.43 -14.01 -13.34
N LEU A 15 -21.12 -13.87 -13.57
CA LEU A 15 -20.54 -13.68 -14.91
C LEU A 15 -20.59 -14.96 -15.75
N LEU A 16 -20.39 -16.14 -15.14
CA LEU A 16 -20.51 -17.43 -15.81
C LEU A 16 -21.96 -17.75 -16.21
N PHE A 17 -22.95 -17.36 -15.39
CA PHE A 17 -24.36 -17.53 -15.78
C PHE A 17 -24.79 -16.62 -16.93
N ASN A 18 -24.18 -15.43 -17.06
CA ASN A 18 -24.43 -14.49 -18.16
C ASN A 18 -23.35 -14.57 -19.25
N TYR A 19 -22.73 -15.75 -19.40
CA TYR A 19 -21.62 -15.94 -20.30
C TYR A 19 -22.05 -15.83 -21.77
N LYS A 20 -21.34 -14.99 -22.53
CA LYS A 20 -21.57 -14.86 -23.97
C LYS A 20 -20.73 -15.89 -24.72
N ARG A 21 -21.38 -16.70 -25.57
CA ARG A 21 -20.72 -17.73 -26.39
C ARG A 21 -19.59 -17.18 -27.26
N GLU A 22 -19.68 -15.92 -27.68
CA GLU A 22 -18.65 -15.22 -28.46
C GLU A 22 -17.29 -15.11 -27.73
N TYR A 23 -17.27 -15.17 -26.40
CA TYR A 23 -16.04 -15.09 -25.61
C TYR A 23 -15.28 -16.41 -25.52
N PHE A 24 -15.92 -17.55 -25.85
CA PHE A 24 -15.32 -18.88 -25.62
C PHE A 24 -14.00 -19.07 -26.35
N GLY A 25 -13.90 -18.63 -27.60
CA GLY A 25 -12.66 -18.76 -28.37
C GLY A 25 -11.51 -17.92 -27.80
N TYR A 26 -11.80 -16.76 -27.22
CA TYR A 26 -10.80 -15.91 -26.57
C TYR A 26 -10.36 -16.52 -25.24
N ASP A 27 -11.32 -16.94 -24.41
CA ASP A 27 -11.05 -17.51 -23.10
C ASP A 27 -10.32 -18.85 -23.19
N LEU A 28 -10.62 -19.67 -24.20
CA LEU A 28 -9.92 -20.94 -24.46
C LEU A 28 -8.47 -20.72 -24.84
N LYS A 29 -8.20 -19.80 -25.78
CA LYS A 29 -6.82 -19.46 -26.18
C LYS A 29 -6.04 -18.86 -25.02
N ALA A 30 -6.67 -17.97 -24.26
CA ALA A 30 -6.06 -17.38 -23.07
C ALA A 30 -5.79 -18.43 -21.99
N GLY A 31 -6.74 -19.35 -21.73
CA GLY A 31 -6.58 -20.41 -20.72
C GLY A 31 -5.45 -21.37 -21.05
N LEU A 32 -5.33 -21.79 -22.31
CA LEU A 32 -4.20 -22.59 -22.79
C LEU A 32 -2.87 -21.85 -22.64
N SER A 33 -2.83 -20.56 -22.98
CA SER A 33 -1.62 -19.73 -22.86
C SER A 33 -1.22 -19.51 -21.40
N VAL A 34 -2.21 -19.31 -20.51
CA VAL A 34 -2.00 -19.17 -19.07
C VAL A 34 -1.47 -20.47 -18.47
N ALA A 35 -2.07 -21.61 -18.80
CA ALA A 35 -1.60 -22.92 -18.35
C ALA A 35 -0.16 -23.18 -18.81
N ALA A 36 0.15 -22.83 -20.05
CA ALA A 36 1.49 -22.98 -20.60
C ALA A 36 2.54 -22.18 -19.80
N VAL A 37 2.21 -20.98 -19.34
CA VAL A 37 3.13 -20.20 -18.49
C VAL A 37 3.11 -20.65 -17.03
N ALA A 38 1.95 -21.11 -16.53
CA ALA A 38 1.78 -21.55 -15.15
C ALA A 38 2.58 -22.79 -14.81
N LEU A 39 2.54 -23.79 -15.68
CA LEU A 39 3.10 -25.11 -15.42
C LEU A 39 4.60 -25.08 -15.05
N PRO A 40 5.50 -24.53 -15.89
CA PRO A 40 6.94 -24.52 -15.58
C PRO A 40 7.26 -23.65 -14.37
N VAL A 41 6.54 -22.54 -14.19
CA VAL A 41 6.77 -21.59 -13.10
C VAL A 41 6.33 -22.16 -11.75
N ALA A 42 5.21 -22.89 -11.72
CA ALA A 42 4.70 -23.52 -10.50
C ALA A 42 5.68 -24.59 -9.98
N ILE A 43 6.22 -25.41 -10.87
CA ILE A 43 7.26 -26.42 -10.55
C ILE A 43 8.55 -25.75 -10.09
N ALA A 44 8.92 -24.63 -10.71
CA ALA A 44 10.09 -23.88 -10.30
C ALA A 44 9.92 -23.24 -8.91
N TYR A 45 8.70 -22.90 -8.50
CA TYR A 45 8.47 -22.31 -7.19
C TYR A 45 8.44 -23.31 -6.03
N THR A 46 8.05 -24.56 -6.25
CA THR A 46 8.22 -25.62 -5.23
C THR A 46 9.69 -25.92 -4.94
N GLU A 47 10.53 -25.77 -5.96
CA GLU A 47 11.98 -25.87 -5.85
C GLU A 47 12.54 -24.85 -4.84
N LEU A 48 12.03 -23.62 -4.85
CA LEU A 48 12.39 -22.59 -3.85
C LEU A 48 11.98 -22.96 -2.42
N LEU A 49 10.89 -23.71 -2.28
CA LEU A 49 10.38 -24.19 -0.99
C LEU A 49 11.10 -25.46 -0.52
N GLY A 50 11.85 -26.11 -1.42
CA GLY A 50 12.46 -27.41 -1.19
C GLY A 50 11.42 -28.49 -0.90
N ILE A 51 10.30 -28.47 -1.62
CA ILE A 51 9.25 -29.49 -1.56
C ILE A 51 9.02 -30.10 -2.95
N ASN A 52 8.36 -31.25 -3.00
CA ASN A 52 8.03 -31.95 -4.24
C ASN A 52 7.38 -31.04 -5.33
N ALA A 53 7.85 -31.20 -6.57
CA ALA A 53 7.42 -30.45 -7.75
C ALA A 53 5.90 -30.47 -8.00
N ILE A 54 5.23 -31.58 -7.72
CA ILE A 54 3.79 -31.73 -7.98
C ILE A 54 2.97 -30.77 -7.13
N VAL A 55 3.47 -30.40 -5.94
CA VAL A 55 2.77 -29.49 -5.02
C VAL A 55 2.49 -28.13 -5.67
N GLY A 56 3.33 -27.69 -6.62
CA GLY A 56 3.14 -26.46 -7.38
C GLY A 56 1.91 -26.52 -8.28
N LEU A 57 1.62 -27.70 -8.84
CA LEU A 57 0.43 -27.94 -9.65
C LEU A 57 -0.82 -27.95 -8.77
N TYR A 58 -0.77 -28.57 -7.59
CA TYR A 58 -1.87 -28.52 -6.62
C TYR A 58 -2.20 -27.08 -6.20
N ALA A 59 -1.17 -26.27 -5.95
CA ALA A 59 -1.33 -24.85 -5.63
C ALA A 59 -1.94 -24.03 -6.79
N CYS A 60 -2.04 -24.56 -8.01
CA CYS A 60 -2.68 -23.87 -9.13
C CYS A 60 -4.15 -24.27 -9.31
N ILE A 61 -4.48 -25.56 -9.27
CA ILE A 61 -5.77 -26.10 -9.76
C ILE A 61 -6.96 -25.53 -8.98
N PHE A 62 -7.08 -25.86 -7.70
CA PHE A 62 -8.23 -25.43 -6.89
C PHE A 62 -8.29 -23.92 -6.69
N PRO A 63 -7.17 -23.21 -6.42
CA PRO A 63 -7.21 -21.77 -6.22
C PRO A 63 -7.64 -20.98 -7.45
N MET A 64 -7.32 -21.45 -8.67
CA MET A 64 -7.81 -20.85 -9.92
C MET A 64 -9.32 -21.02 -10.08
N ILE A 65 -9.84 -22.22 -9.80
CA ILE A 65 -11.28 -22.50 -9.88
C ILE A 65 -12.05 -21.67 -8.86
N ILE A 66 -11.58 -21.67 -7.61
CA ILE A 66 -12.21 -20.89 -6.53
C ILE A 66 -12.15 -19.39 -6.84
N TYR A 67 -11.00 -18.89 -7.29
CA TYR A 67 -10.92 -17.49 -7.67
C TYR A 67 -11.89 -17.13 -8.80
N ALA A 68 -12.04 -18.01 -9.80
CA ALA A 68 -12.97 -17.78 -10.91
C ALA A 68 -14.43 -17.61 -10.47
N LEU A 69 -14.80 -18.18 -9.32
CA LEU A 69 -16.14 -18.12 -8.74
C LEU A 69 -16.34 -16.91 -7.83
N PHE A 70 -15.34 -16.60 -6.99
CA PHE A 70 -15.45 -15.61 -5.91
C PHE A 70 -14.85 -14.23 -6.24
N GLY A 71 -13.92 -14.15 -7.19
CA GLY A 71 -13.23 -12.92 -7.59
C GLY A 71 -14.08 -12.01 -8.47
N THR A 72 -13.79 -10.72 -8.44
CA THR A 72 -14.44 -9.70 -9.29
C THR A 72 -13.64 -9.39 -10.55
N SER A 73 -12.31 -9.50 -10.51
CA SER A 73 -11.47 -9.30 -11.68
C SER A 73 -11.68 -10.39 -12.74
N ARG A 74 -11.79 -9.96 -14.00
CA ARG A 74 -11.95 -10.83 -15.17
C ARG A 74 -10.62 -11.31 -15.73
N GLN A 75 -9.55 -10.53 -15.55
CA GLN A 75 -8.22 -10.83 -16.10
C GLN A 75 -7.32 -11.53 -15.10
N LEU A 76 -7.52 -11.31 -13.80
CA LEU A 76 -6.61 -11.81 -12.77
C LEU A 76 -6.52 -13.34 -12.79
N ILE A 77 -5.28 -13.85 -12.81
CA ILE A 77 -4.99 -15.26 -12.64
C ILE A 77 -4.32 -15.45 -11.29
N THR A 78 -4.88 -16.34 -10.47
CA THR A 78 -4.31 -16.74 -9.20
C THR A 78 -3.30 -17.88 -9.35
N GLY A 79 -2.31 -17.92 -8.48
CA GLY A 79 -1.39 -19.03 -8.37
C GLY A 79 -0.14 -18.69 -7.55
N PRO A 80 0.83 -19.61 -7.51
CA PRO A 80 2.13 -19.39 -6.87
C PRO A 80 2.82 -18.10 -7.33
N ASP A 81 3.29 -17.28 -6.40
CA ASP A 81 4.00 -16.04 -6.69
C ASP A 81 5.40 -16.05 -6.07
N ALA A 82 6.37 -15.41 -6.73
CA ALA A 82 7.77 -15.38 -6.27
C ALA A 82 7.89 -14.83 -4.84
N ALA A 83 7.16 -13.76 -4.52
CA ALA A 83 7.21 -13.14 -3.20
C ALA A 83 6.59 -14.03 -2.14
N THR A 84 5.46 -14.68 -2.42
CA THR A 84 4.84 -15.61 -1.46
C THR A 84 5.73 -16.82 -1.21
N CYS A 85 6.33 -17.39 -2.27
CA CYS A 85 7.21 -18.55 -2.14
C CYS A 85 8.47 -18.22 -1.34
N ALA A 86 9.10 -17.06 -1.59
CA ALA A 86 10.27 -16.64 -0.82
C ALA A 86 9.96 -16.46 0.68
N VAL A 87 8.76 -15.99 1.01
CA VAL A 87 8.31 -15.85 2.40
C VAL A 87 8.09 -17.19 3.07
N ILE A 88 7.37 -18.09 2.40
CA ILE A 88 7.13 -19.43 2.93
C ILE A 88 8.47 -20.16 3.12
N ALA A 89 9.36 -20.14 2.11
CA ALA A 89 10.68 -20.76 2.18
C ALA A 89 11.48 -20.29 3.40
N ALA A 90 11.57 -18.98 3.60
CA ALA A 90 12.35 -18.40 4.68
C ALA A 90 11.83 -18.78 6.08
N VAL A 91 10.55 -19.12 6.22
CA VAL A 91 9.93 -19.51 7.50
C VAL A 91 10.02 -21.02 7.67
N VAL A 92 9.68 -21.76 6.63
CA VAL A 92 9.40 -23.19 6.72
C VAL A 92 10.67 -24.03 6.60
N ILE A 93 11.70 -23.58 5.87
CA ILE A 93 12.97 -24.31 5.76
C ILE A 93 13.69 -24.42 7.12
N PRO A 94 13.89 -23.33 7.89
CA PRO A 94 14.54 -23.45 9.19
C PRO A 94 13.71 -24.24 10.21
N LEU A 95 12.38 -24.08 10.17
CA LEU A 95 11.47 -24.74 11.12
C LEU A 95 11.30 -26.24 10.90
N SER A 96 11.63 -26.76 9.72
CA SER A 96 11.52 -28.18 9.44
C SER A 96 12.74 -29.00 9.86
N ALA A 97 13.81 -28.35 10.33
CA ALA A 97 15.08 -28.99 10.68
C ALA A 97 15.61 -29.95 9.57
N GLY A 98 15.38 -29.60 8.30
CA GLY A 98 15.80 -30.37 7.13
C GLY A 98 14.80 -31.41 6.62
N ASP A 99 13.76 -31.75 7.39
CA ASP A 99 12.74 -32.71 6.93
C ASP A 99 11.85 -32.10 5.82
N GLU A 100 11.67 -32.85 4.72
CA GLU A 100 10.84 -32.42 3.58
C GLU A 100 9.35 -32.53 3.90
N ASN A 101 8.93 -33.58 4.61
CA ASN A 101 7.51 -33.78 4.95
C ASN A 101 7.02 -32.71 5.91
N THR A 102 7.80 -32.40 6.96
CA THR A 102 7.51 -31.30 7.88
C THR A 102 7.50 -29.95 7.14
N ARG A 103 8.42 -29.72 6.19
CA ARG A 103 8.39 -28.53 5.31
C ARG A 103 7.04 -28.41 4.59
N TRP A 104 6.56 -29.50 3.99
CA TRP A 104 5.29 -29.49 3.29
C TRP A 104 4.10 -29.24 4.23
N GLN A 105 4.06 -29.89 5.40
CA GLN A 105 3.02 -29.66 6.42
C GLN A 105 2.95 -28.20 6.85
N LEU A 106 4.10 -27.61 7.19
CA LEU A 106 4.20 -26.21 7.61
C LEU A 106 3.74 -25.26 6.50
N ALA A 107 4.08 -25.53 5.24
CA ALA A 107 3.62 -24.74 4.11
C ALA A 107 2.09 -24.80 3.96
N ILE A 108 1.47 -25.98 4.10
CA ILE A 108 0.01 -26.16 4.05
C ILE A 108 -0.66 -25.38 5.19
N ILE A 109 -0.16 -25.53 6.42
CA ILE A 109 -0.74 -24.89 7.62
C ILE A 109 -0.61 -23.36 7.54
N MET A 110 0.57 -22.86 7.17
CA MET A 110 0.80 -21.43 6.97
C MET A 110 -0.14 -20.86 5.91
N THR A 111 -0.38 -21.62 4.83
CA THR A 111 -1.32 -21.25 3.76
C THR A 111 -2.76 -21.19 4.24
N ALA A 112 -3.19 -22.17 5.04
CA ALA A 112 -4.52 -22.17 5.65
C ALA A 112 -4.71 -20.96 6.59
N MET A 113 -3.70 -20.66 7.42
CA MET A 113 -3.71 -19.50 8.32
C MET A 113 -3.78 -18.18 7.52
N THR A 114 -2.98 -18.05 6.46
CA THR A 114 -3.05 -16.90 5.55
C THR A 114 -4.43 -16.74 4.94
N GLY A 115 -5.06 -17.83 4.48
CA GLY A 115 -6.43 -17.82 3.97
C GLY A 115 -7.44 -17.35 5.02
N PHE A 116 -7.32 -17.85 6.25
CA PHE A 116 -8.14 -17.43 7.39
C PHE A 116 -7.97 -15.94 7.70
N TRP A 117 -6.74 -15.42 7.77
CA TRP A 117 -6.49 -14.00 8.01
C TRP A 117 -7.09 -13.10 6.93
N CYS A 118 -7.01 -13.51 5.66
CA CYS A 118 -7.65 -12.78 4.56
C CYS A 118 -9.18 -12.75 4.70
N ILE A 119 -9.83 -13.88 5.01
CA ILE A 119 -11.28 -13.93 5.23
C ILE A 119 -11.68 -13.07 6.44
N LEU A 120 -10.94 -13.15 7.54
CA LEU A 120 -11.17 -12.36 8.74
C LEU A 120 -11.01 -10.85 8.46
N ALA A 121 -9.96 -10.47 7.74
CA ALA A 121 -9.72 -9.08 7.35
C ALA A 121 -10.82 -8.55 6.40
N SER A 122 -11.32 -9.37 5.47
CA SER A 122 -12.47 -9.02 4.62
C SER A 122 -13.74 -8.80 5.43
N HIS A 123 -13.95 -9.59 6.51
CA HIS A 123 -15.10 -9.41 7.39
C HIS A 123 -15.15 -8.01 8.04
N PHE A 124 -13.98 -7.49 8.44
CA PHE A 124 -13.83 -6.14 8.99
C PHE A 124 -13.70 -5.03 7.93
N ARG A 125 -13.88 -5.36 6.64
CA ARG A 125 -13.74 -4.43 5.51
C ARG A 125 -12.35 -3.78 5.43
N LEU A 126 -11.32 -4.57 5.70
CA LEU A 126 -9.93 -4.12 5.66
C LEU A 126 -9.34 -4.13 4.24
N GLY A 127 -10.16 -4.19 3.18
CA GLY A 127 -9.69 -4.12 1.79
C GLY A 127 -8.92 -2.82 1.48
N ALA A 128 -9.26 -1.74 2.18
CA ALA A 128 -8.55 -0.46 2.12
C ALA A 128 -7.09 -0.54 2.62
N PHE A 129 -6.70 -1.58 3.37
CA PHE A 129 -5.33 -1.70 3.87
C PHE A 129 -4.29 -1.89 2.75
N THR A 130 -4.72 -2.33 1.56
CA THR A 130 -3.83 -2.35 0.38
C THR A 130 -3.31 -0.98 -0.02
N ASP A 131 -4.02 0.09 0.33
CA ASP A 131 -3.62 1.46 0.04
C ASP A 131 -2.55 1.97 1.03
N PHE A 132 -2.24 1.24 2.11
CA PHE A 132 -1.21 1.62 3.08
C PHE A 132 0.22 1.24 2.67
N LEU A 133 0.42 0.27 1.77
CA LEU A 133 1.73 -0.01 1.20
C LEU A 133 1.97 0.89 0.00
N SER A 134 2.76 1.95 0.20
CA SER A 134 3.11 2.86 -0.87
C SER A 134 3.89 2.15 -1.99
N ARG A 135 3.66 2.55 -3.24
CA ARG A 135 4.35 1.99 -4.42
C ARG A 135 5.89 1.92 -4.27
N PRO A 136 6.57 2.93 -3.68
CA PRO A 136 8.01 2.86 -3.46
C PRO A 136 8.45 1.72 -2.53
N ILE A 137 7.73 1.48 -1.42
CA ILE A 137 8.04 0.39 -0.47
C ILE A 137 7.98 -0.94 -1.20
N LEU A 138 6.88 -1.19 -1.90
CA LEU A 138 6.70 -2.42 -2.63
C LEU A 138 7.78 -2.62 -3.70
N GLN A 139 8.14 -1.59 -4.46
CA GLN A 139 9.20 -1.71 -5.44
C GLN A 139 10.54 -2.08 -4.78
N GLY A 140 10.86 -1.49 -3.63
CA GLY A 140 12.03 -1.90 -2.85
C GLY A 140 11.96 -3.38 -2.47
N LEU A 141 10.82 -3.82 -1.96
CA LEU A 141 10.57 -5.21 -1.56
C LEU A 141 10.72 -6.21 -2.72
N LEU A 142 10.02 -5.97 -3.84
CA LEU A 142 10.05 -6.85 -5.01
C LEU A 142 11.44 -6.92 -5.65
N ASN A 143 12.18 -5.81 -5.71
CA ASN A 143 13.57 -5.82 -6.17
C ASN A 143 14.46 -6.64 -5.24
N GLY A 144 14.29 -6.51 -3.91
CA GLY A 144 15.03 -7.30 -2.93
C GLY A 144 14.77 -8.79 -3.09
N VAL A 145 13.50 -9.20 -3.14
CA VAL A 145 13.09 -10.60 -3.35
C VAL A 145 13.64 -11.14 -4.67
N ALA A 146 13.53 -10.38 -5.76
CA ALA A 146 14.02 -10.82 -7.07
C ALA A 146 15.54 -11.08 -7.06
N ILE A 147 16.33 -10.17 -6.46
CA ILE A 147 17.79 -10.35 -6.31
C ILE A 147 18.08 -11.60 -5.46
N THR A 148 17.39 -11.77 -4.33
CA THR A 148 17.58 -12.92 -3.44
C THR A 148 17.29 -14.24 -4.16
N ILE A 149 16.22 -14.31 -4.96
CA ILE A 149 15.91 -15.49 -5.77
C ILE A 149 17.00 -15.73 -6.81
N MET A 150 17.43 -14.70 -7.55
CA MET A 150 18.46 -14.86 -8.58
C MET A 150 19.78 -15.39 -8.02
N VAL A 151 20.26 -14.84 -6.90
CA VAL A 151 21.47 -15.32 -6.25
C VAL A 151 21.29 -16.73 -5.71
N GLY A 152 20.12 -17.05 -5.14
CA GLY A 152 19.79 -18.38 -4.65
C GLY A 152 19.72 -19.48 -5.71
N GLN A 153 19.72 -19.11 -7.00
CA GLN A 153 19.67 -20.05 -8.12
C GLN A 153 21.03 -20.26 -8.80
N ILE A 154 22.07 -19.49 -8.43
CA ILE A 154 23.41 -19.60 -9.02
C ILE A 154 24.00 -21.01 -8.81
N SER A 155 23.93 -21.53 -7.59
CA SER A 155 24.44 -22.87 -7.23
C SER A 155 23.92 -23.97 -8.16
N LYS A 156 22.61 -23.95 -8.45
CA LYS A 156 21.93 -24.93 -9.33
C LYS A 156 22.28 -24.75 -10.80
N VAL A 157 22.46 -23.51 -11.24
CA VAL A 157 22.86 -23.19 -12.63
C VAL A 157 24.26 -23.68 -12.94
N PHE A 158 25.16 -23.60 -11.96
CA PHE A 158 26.55 -24.03 -12.10
C PHE A 158 26.81 -25.47 -11.59
N GLY A 159 25.86 -26.06 -10.86
CA GLY A 159 25.93 -27.44 -10.39
C GLY A 159 26.88 -27.67 -9.21
N PHE A 160 26.99 -26.69 -8.29
CA PHE A 160 27.71 -26.83 -7.03
C PHE A 160 26.79 -26.55 -5.85
N ASP A 161 27.13 -27.04 -4.66
CA ASP A 161 26.39 -26.77 -3.43
C ASP A 161 26.90 -25.50 -2.73
N THR A 162 25.99 -24.78 -2.06
CA THR A 162 26.32 -23.62 -1.22
C THR A 162 25.81 -23.86 0.19
N SER A 163 26.68 -23.71 1.18
CA SER A 163 26.33 -23.88 2.60
C SER A 163 25.62 -22.68 3.26
N PRO A 164 25.93 -21.41 2.91
CA PRO A 164 25.33 -20.26 3.56
C PRO A 164 23.86 -20.07 3.21
N GLU A 165 23.05 -19.69 4.19
CA GLU A 165 21.63 -19.38 3.98
C GLU A 165 21.43 -17.93 3.53
N HIS A 166 22.26 -17.00 4.03
CA HIS A 166 22.08 -15.58 3.81
C HIS A 166 22.68 -15.08 2.49
N LEU A 167 22.04 -14.05 1.91
CA LEU A 167 22.37 -13.51 0.60
C LEU A 167 23.83 -13.05 0.49
N ILE A 168 24.30 -12.30 1.50
CA ILE A 168 25.64 -11.70 1.50
C ILE A 168 26.70 -12.78 1.53
N GLU A 169 26.50 -13.78 2.38
CA GLU A 169 27.41 -14.92 2.52
C GLU A 169 27.46 -15.73 1.22
N LYS A 170 26.32 -15.96 0.57
CA LYS A 170 26.27 -16.59 -0.77
C LYS A 170 27.04 -15.79 -1.81
N LEU A 171 26.88 -14.46 -1.85
CA LEU A 171 27.61 -13.60 -2.79
C LEU A 171 29.12 -13.64 -2.57
N ILE A 172 29.56 -13.79 -1.32
CA ILE A 172 30.98 -13.93 -0.98
C ILE A 172 31.50 -15.31 -1.38
N GLU A 173 30.74 -16.39 -1.16
CA GLU A 173 31.19 -17.76 -1.45
C GLU A 173 31.20 -18.09 -2.96
N VAL A 174 30.20 -17.63 -3.72
CA VAL A 174 30.01 -17.98 -5.14
C VAL A 174 31.28 -17.83 -5.99
N PRO A 175 32.03 -16.71 -5.94
CA PRO A 175 33.26 -16.56 -6.73
C PRO A 175 34.32 -17.63 -6.45
N PHE A 176 34.40 -18.14 -5.21
CA PHE A 176 35.36 -19.18 -4.83
C PHE A 176 34.91 -20.57 -5.29
N ARG A 177 33.60 -20.82 -5.36
CA ARG A 177 32.99 -22.08 -5.81
C ARG A 177 32.84 -22.20 -7.32
N LEU A 178 33.03 -21.12 -8.06
CA LEU A 178 32.95 -21.16 -9.53
C LEU A 178 33.94 -22.14 -10.17
N MET A 179 35.05 -22.45 -9.49
CA MET A 179 36.02 -23.44 -9.94
C MET A 179 35.52 -24.89 -9.78
N ASP A 180 34.56 -25.12 -8.89
CA ASP A 180 33.91 -26.42 -8.65
C ASP A 180 32.70 -26.65 -9.57
N ALA A 181 32.49 -25.80 -10.58
CA ALA A 181 31.30 -25.87 -11.43
C ALA A 181 31.23 -27.17 -12.24
N HIS A 182 30.06 -27.81 -12.19
CA HIS A 182 29.80 -29.04 -12.94
C HIS A 182 29.48 -28.72 -14.40
N LEU A 183 30.47 -28.94 -15.29
CA LEU A 183 30.42 -28.52 -16.68
C LEU A 183 29.16 -29.01 -17.46
N PRO A 184 28.70 -30.28 -17.32
CA PRO A 184 27.44 -30.71 -17.93
C PRO A 184 26.23 -29.90 -17.48
N THR A 185 26.17 -29.53 -16.19
CA THR A 185 25.08 -28.72 -15.63
C THR A 185 25.12 -27.30 -16.19
N VAL A 186 26.32 -26.71 -16.31
CA VAL A 186 26.52 -25.39 -16.92
C VAL A 186 26.08 -25.41 -18.39
N LEU A 187 26.44 -26.44 -19.15
CA LEU A 187 26.04 -26.57 -20.55
C LEU A 187 24.50 -26.62 -20.67
N MET A 188 23.83 -27.39 -19.81
CA MET A 188 22.37 -27.44 -19.75
C MET A 188 21.74 -26.08 -19.44
N SER A 189 22.31 -25.34 -18.49
CA SER A 189 21.88 -23.98 -18.18
C SER A 189 22.02 -23.03 -19.37
N VAL A 190 23.17 -23.08 -20.07
CA VAL A 190 23.43 -22.26 -21.27
C VAL A 190 22.46 -22.59 -22.40
N VAL A 191 22.22 -23.88 -22.67
CA VAL A 191 21.25 -24.33 -23.68
C VAL A 191 19.84 -23.89 -23.30
N THR A 192 19.44 -24.05 -22.04
CA THR A 192 18.13 -23.57 -21.55
C THR A 192 17.98 -22.07 -21.77
N LEU A 193 18.99 -21.28 -21.41
CA LEU A 193 18.98 -19.83 -21.59
C LEU A 193 18.92 -19.44 -23.08
N ALA A 194 19.71 -20.10 -23.92
CA ALA A 194 19.72 -19.87 -25.37
C ALA A 194 18.35 -20.17 -25.99
N LEU A 195 17.68 -21.27 -25.59
CA LEU A 195 16.33 -21.58 -26.02
C LEU A 195 15.32 -20.51 -25.57
N LEU A 196 15.36 -20.09 -24.30
CA LEU A 196 14.46 -19.04 -23.79
C LEU A 196 14.62 -17.73 -24.55
N LEU A 197 15.86 -17.28 -24.76
CA LEU A 197 16.16 -16.04 -25.47
C LEU A 197 15.85 -16.16 -26.96
N GLY A 198 16.21 -17.27 -27.60
CA GLY A 198 15.92 -17.54 -29.00
C GLY A 198 14.42 -17.55 -29.29
N ILE A 199 13.62 -18.26 -28.49
CA ILE A 199 12.16 -18.28 -28.66
C ILE A 199 11.58 -16.88 -28.46
N ARG A 200 12.04 -16.13 -27.44
CA ARG A 200 11.58 -14.75 -27.23
C ARG A 200 11.94 -13.82 -28.38
N TYR A 201 13.11 -14.00 -28.99
CA TYR A 201 13.58 -13.20 -30.12
C TYR A 201 12.78 -13.49 -31.39
N PHE A 202 12.64 -14.76 -31.78
CA PHE A 202 11.96 -15.14 -33.03
C PHE A 202 10.42 -15.14 -32.91
N ARG A 203 9.89 -15.54 -31.75
CA ARG A 203 8.45 -15.73 -31.51
C ARG A 203 8.06 -15.28 -30.10
N SER A 204 8.13 -13.97 -29.85
CA SER A 204 7.83 -13.34 -28.55
C SER A 204 6.46 -13.73 -27.92
N ARG A 205 5.48 -14.18 -28.72
CA ARG A 205 4.16 -14.62 -28.23
C ARG A 205 4.12 -16.08 -27.73
N TRP A 206 5.15 -16.87 -27.98
CA TRP A 206 5.18 -18.28 -27.60
C TRP A 206 5.57 -18.44 -26.12
N PRO A 207 5.06 -19.47 -25.41
CA PRO A 207 5.38 -19.72 -24.01
C PRO A 207 6.81 -20.27 -23.86
N ALA A 208 7.81 -19.41 -24.03
CA ALA A 208 9.22 -19.79 -24.03
C ALA A 208 9.63 -20.64 -22.81
N PRO A 209 9.22 -20.33 -21.56
CA PRO A 209 9.52 -21.17 -20.40
C PRO A 209 9.00 -22.61 -20.54
N LEU A 210 7.78 -22.81 -21.02
CA LEU A 210 7.25 -24.16 -21.20
C LEU A 210 8.02 -24.93 -22.25
N ILE A 211 8.25 -24.29 -23.41
CA ILE A 211 8.90 -24.96 -24.54
C ILE A 211 10.32 -25.33 -24.16
N ALA A 212 11.07 -24.41 -23.52
CA ALA A 212 12.40 -24.72 -23.01
C ALA A 212 12.33 -25.90 -22.02
N MET A 213 11.42 -25.88 -21.05
CA MET A 213 11.27 -26.97 -20.09
C MET A 213 10.94 -28.30 -20.74
N VAL A 214 10.00 -28.35 -21.70
CA VAL A 214 9.65 -29.57 -22.43
C VAL A 214 10.85 -30.10 -23.22
N VAL A 215 11.57 -29.23 -23.93
CA VAL A 215 12.77 -29.62 -24.70
C VAL A 215 13.86 -30.15 -23.77
N MET A 216 14.17 -29.44 -22.68
CA MET A 216 15.20 -29.87 -21.74
C MET A 216 14.82 -31.16 -21.00
N THR A 217 13.54 -31.34 -20.67
CA THR A 217 13.03 -32.58 -20.07
C THR A 217 13.13 -33.75 -21.05
N TYR A 218 12.78 -33.53 -22.32
CA TYR A 218 12.92 -34.54 -23.37
C TYR A 218 14.39 -34.95 -23.59
N LEU A 219 15.31 -33.97 -23.64
CA LEU A 219 16.74 -34.24 -23.72
C LEU A 219 17.25 -35.00 -22.49
N SER A 220 16.78 -34.60 -21.30
CA SER A 220 17.10 -35.27 -20.04
C SER A 220 16.69 -36.74 -20.03
N TRP A 221 15.47 -37.02 -20.48
CA TRP A 221 14.93 -38.37 -20.61
C TRP A 221 15.67 -39.20 -21.67
N GLN A 222 15.90 -38.64 -22.86
CA GLN A 222 16.47 -39.36 -24.00
C GLN A 222 17.95 -39.72 -23.81
N PHE A 223 18.71 -38.86 -23.12
CA PHE A 223 20.15 -39.03 -22.90
C PHE A 223 20.49 -39.50 -21.48
N ASP A 224 19.48 -39.81 -20.65
CA ASP A 224 19.62 -40.18 -19.24
C ASP A 224 20.59 -39.26 -18.49
N LEU A 225 20.33 -37.95 -18.54
CA LEU A 225 21.26 -36.93 -18.04
C LEU A 225 21.57 -37.06 -16.54
N ALA A 226 20.73 -37.76 -15.78
CA ALA A 226 20.99 -38.12 -14.39
C ALA A 226 22.26 -38.97 -14.24
N SER A 227 22.56 -39.86 -15.21
CA SER A 227 23.78 -40.68 -15.22
C SER A 227 25.06 -39.84 -15.33
N TYR A 228 24.96 -38.63 -15.88
CA TYR A 228 26.04 -37.66 -15.97
C TYR A 228 26.15 -36.75 -14.73
N GLY A 229 25.44 -37.05 -13.64
CA GLY A 229 25.48 -36.27 -12.41
C GLY A 229 24.66 -34.97 -12.45
N ILE A 230 23.80 -34.80 -13.47
CA ILE A 230 22.92 -33.64 -13.55
C ILE A 230 21.73 -33.85 -12.62
N ALA A 231 21.56 -32.95 -11.66
CA ALA A 231 20.44 -33.01 -10.73
C ALA A 231 19.11 -32.78 -11.47
N ILE A 232 18.19 -33.72 -11.31
CA ILE A 232 16.82 -33.69 -11.83
C ILE A 232 15.81 -33.61 -10.67
N VAL A 233 14.58 -33.21 -10.97
CA VAL A 233 13.47 -33.25 -10.02
C VAL A 233 13.29 -34.69 -9.52
N ASN A 234 13.26 -34.89 -8.19
CA ASN A 234 13.27 -36.20 -7.54
C ASN A 234 12.34 -37.24 -8.22
N LYS A 235 12.86 -38.47 -8.37
CA LYS A 235 12.15 -39.62 -8.95
C LYS A 235 10.88 -40.02 -8.16
N GLU A 236 10.79 -39.64 -6.89
CA GLU A 236 9.59 -39.84 -6.05
C GLU A 236 8.40 -38.98 -6.49
N ALA A 237 8.60 -37.95 -7.32
CA ALA A 237 7.51 -37.24 -7.99
C ALA A 237 6.73 -38.13 -8.99
N GLY A 238 7.28 -39.26 -9.45
CA GLY A 238 6.57 -40.21 -10.32
C GLY A 238 5.63 -41.17 -9.58
N ASN A 239 5.87 -41.42 -8.29
CA ASN A 239 5.13 -42.41 -7.48
C ASN A 239 4.17 -41.76 -6.47
N VAL A 240 3.60 -40.60 -6.79
CA VAL A 240 2.54 -40.02 -5.97
C VAL A 240 1.23 -40.63 -6.45
N ASP A 241 0.60 -41.46 -5.62
CA ASP A 241 -0.76 -41.96 -5.86
C ASP A 241 -1.65 -40.81 -6.32
N LEU A 242 -2.42 -41.00 -7.41
CA LEU A 242 -3.24 -39.98 -8.07
C LEU A 242 -4.26 -39.26 -7.17
N PHE A 243 -4.46 -39.74 -5.94
CA PHE A 243 -5.30 -39.11 -4.94
C PHE A 243 -4.54 -37.97 -4.26
N LEU A 244 -5.27 -36.92 -3.82
CA LEU A 244 -4.70 -35.84 -3.00
C LEU A 244 -3.75 -36.45 -1.95
N PRO A 245 -2.42 -36.36 -2.12
CA PRO A 245 -1.48 -37.17 -1.35
C PRO A 245 -1.60 -36.76 0.09
N VAL A 246 -2.20 -37.58 0.97
CA VAL A 246 -2.48 -37.16 2.34
C VAL A 246 -1.17 -37.06 3.11
N VAL A 247 -0.63 -35.85 3.21
CA VAL A 247 0.46 -35.58 4.14
C VAL A 247 -0.09 -35.87 5.54
N SER A 248 0.39 -36.95 6.14
CA SER A 248 -0.10 -37.39 7.45
C SER A 248 0.22 -36.33 8.51
N MET A 249 -0.81 -35.77 9.13
CA MET A 249 -0.68 -34.85 10.27
C MET A 249 -0.43 -35.58 11.59
N SER A 250 -0.26 -36.92 11.57
CA SER A 250 -0.22 -37.78 12.76
C SER A 250 1.01 -37.60 13.67
N GLY A 251 1.90 -36.66 13.37
CA GLY A 251 3.06 -36.28 14.20
C GLY A 251 3.26 -34.76 14.32
N PHE A 252 2.31 -33.94 13.88
CA PHE A 252 2.46 -32.49 13.89
C PHE A 252 2.41 -31.94 15.33
N HIS A 253 3.51 -31.32 15.79
CA HIS A 253 3.56 -30.67 17.10
C HIS A 253 2.81 -29.33 17.08
N PRO A 254 1.72 -29.17 17.85
CA PRO A 254 0.93 -27.93 17.84
C PRO A 254 1.71 -26.69 18.30
N SER A 255 2.85 -26.86 18.97
CA SER A 255 3.73 -25.76 19.39
C SER A 255 4.23 -24.92 18.21
N VAL A 256 4.49 -25.54 17.05
CA VAL A 256 5.00 -24.85 15.85
C VAL A 256 3.93 -23.95 15.23
N LEU A 257 2.64 -24.19 15.52
CA LEU A 257 1.55 -23.34 15.05
C LEU A 257 1.68 -21.89 15.54
N ARG A 258 2.22 -21.70 16.77
CA ARG A 258 2.45 -20.36 17.33
C ARG A 258 3.52 -19.60 16.54
N GLU A 259 4.52 -20.31 16.04
CA GLU A 259 5.63 -19.72 15.27
C GLU A 259 5.17 -19.27 13.88
N LEU A 260 4.11 -19.89 13.33
CA LEU A 260 3.50 -19.51 12.05
C LEU A 260 2.49 -18.35 12.13
N LEU A 261 2.09 -17.90 13.33
CA LEU A 261 1.08 -16.84 13.49
C LEU A 261 1.51 -15.51 12.84
N VAL A 262 2.65 -14.95 13.25
CA VAL A 262 3.14 -13.68 12.70
C VAL A 262 3.54 -13.82 11.23
N PRO A 263 4.26 -14.88 10.81
CA PRO A 263 4.59 -15.08 9.41
C PRO A 263 3.38 -15.23 8.48
N SER A 264 2.31 -15.92 8.91
CA SER A 264 1.09 -16.09 8.10
C SER A 264 0.32 -14.77 7.91
N ILE A 265 0.34 -13.87 8.91
CA ILE A 265 -0.20 -12.50 8.78
C ILE A 265 0.64 -11.71 7.77
N ASN A 266 1.97 -11.75 7.89
CA ASN A 266 2.86 -11.07 6.94
C ASN A 266 2.63 -11.57 5.50
N LEU A 267 2.52 -12.89 5.33
CA LEU A 267 2.20 -13.51 4.04
C LEU A 267 0.83 -13.06 3.52
N ALA A 268 -0.19 -12.95 4.37
CA ALA A 268 -1.51 -12.43 4.00
C ALA A 268 -1.45 -10.98 3.50
N VAL A 269 -0.72 -10.11 4.20
CA VAL A 269 -0.56 -8.70 3.82
C VAL A 269 0.12 -8.57 2.45
N ILE A 270 1.25 -9.26 2.25
CA ILE A 270 1.97 -9.19 0.97
C ILE A 270 1.15 -9.80 -0.16
N SER A 271 0.56 -10.97 0.09
CA SER A 271 -0.25 -11.65 -0.91
C SER A 271 -1.39 -10.74 -1.33
N PHE A 272 -2.08 -10.10 -0.38
CA PHE A 272 -3.18 -9.20 -0.70
C PHE A 272 -2.73 -7.92 -1.42
N VAL A 273 -1.60 -7.33 -1.03
CA VAL A 273 -1.09 -6.12 -1.69
C VAL A 273 -0.67 -6.42 -3.13
N SER A 274 0.16 -7.45 -3.34
CA SER A 274 0.55 -7.93 -4.68
C SER A 274 -0.67 -8.20 -5.56
N PHE A 275 -1.66 -8.85 -4.94
CA PHE A 275 -2.91 -9.20 -5.57
C PHE A 275 -3.71 -8.00 -6.03
N MET A 276 -3.97 -7.03 -5.14
CA MET A 276 -4.78 -5.86 -5.46
C MET A 276 -4.13 -4.93 -6.48
N MET A 277 -2.80 -4.81 -6.47
CA MET A 277 -2.12 -4.01 -7.49
C MET A 277 -2.29 -4.60 -8.88
N THR A 278 -2.15 -5.93 -9.00
CA THR A 278 -2.36 -6.63 -10.26
C THR A 278 -3.81 -6.52 -10.69
N ALA A 279 -4.75 -6.84 -9.80
CA ALA A 279 -6.18 -6.76 -10.06
C ALA A 279 -6.61 -5.36 -10.53
N ARG A 280 -6.25 -4.30 -9.79
CA ARG A 280 -6.59 -2.92 -10.13
C ARG A 280 -5.91 -2.45 -11.42
N SER A 281 -4.64 -2.82 -11.65
CA SER A 281 -3.91 -2.42 -12.86
C SER A 281 -4.58 -2.96 -14.12
N PHE A 282 -4.91 -4.26 -14.13
CA PHE A 282 -5.57 -4.89 -15.28
C PHE A 282 -7.04 -4.53 -15.39
N ALA A 283 -7.74 -4.32 -14.27
CA ALA A 283 -9.12 -3.84 -14.30
C ALA A 283 -9.22 -2.43 -14.90
N SER A 284 -8.37 -1.51 -14.43
CA SER A 284 -8.26 -0.15 -14.96
C SER A 284 -7.91 -0.15 -16.45
N LYS A 285 -6.95 -0.99 -16.87
CA LYS A 285 -6.60 -1.16 -18.30
C LYS A 285 -7.78 -1.61 -19.16
N ASN A 286 -8.67 -2.44 -18.60
CA ASN A 286 -9.84 -2.99 -19.29
C ASN A 286 -11.14 -2.21 -19.01
N GLY A 287 -11.08 -1.06 -18.35
CA GLY A 287 -12.22 -0.16 -18.16
C GLY A 287 -13.27 -0.66 -17.17
N TYR A 288 -12.88 -1.38 -16.11
CA TYR A 288 -13.78 -1.73 -15.01
C TYR A 288 -13.08 -1.65 -13.65
N ASP A 289 -13.86 -1.67 -12.57
CA ASP A 289 -13.37 -1.60 -11.20
C ASP A 289 -13.42 -2.95 -10.48
N VAL A 290 -12.55 -3.11 -9.47
CA VAL A 290 -12.49 -4.30 -8.59
C VAL A 290 -12.84 -3.92 -7.16
N ASP A 291 -13.61 -4.76 -6.50
CA ASP A 291 -13.99 -4.57 -5.09
C ASP A 291 -12.91 -5.18 -4.18
N ALA A 292 -12.18 -4.33 -3.44
CA ALA A 292 -11.07 -4.75 -2.61
C ALA A 292 -11.45 -5.72 -1.49
N ASP A 293 -12.62 -5.55 -0.86
CA ASP A 293 -13.06 -6.43 0.22
C ASP A 293 -13.47 -7.79 -0.31
N GLN A 294 -14.08 -7.81 -1.50
CA GLN A 294 -14.45 -9.06 -2.16
C GLN A 294 -13.24 -9.80 -2.73
N GLU A 295 -12.26 -9.09 -3.29
CA GLU A 295 -10.97 -9.64 -3.72
C GLU A 295 -10.19 -10.23 -2.54
N LEU A 296 -10.17 -9.55 -1.39
CA LEU A 296 -9.56 -10.05 -0.15
C LEU A 296 -10.20 -11.36 0.30
N LYS A 297 -11.53 -11.44 0.25
CA LYS A 297 -12.28 -12.67 0.55
C LYS A 297 -11.93 -13.77 -0.43
N ALA A 298 -11.95 -13.48 -1.73
CA ALA A 298 -11.68 -14.44 -2.78
C ALA A 298 -10.25 -15.01 -2.66
N LEU A 299 -9.27 -14.16 -2.37
CA LEU A 299 -7.90 -14.57 -2.08
C LEU A 299 -7.83 -15.49 -0.84
N GLY A 300 -8.57 -15.16 0.22
CA GLY A 300 -8.63 -15.97 1.43
C GLY A 300 -9.21 -17.36 1.17
N ILE A 301 -10.36 -17.44 0.50
CA ILE A 301 -10.99 -18.72 0.14
C ILE A 301 -10.11 -19.51 -0.83
N ALA A 302 -9.45 -18.85 -1.78
CA ALA A 302 -8.51 -19.49 -2.70
C ALA A 302 -7.30 -20.10 -1.97
N ASN A 303 -6.77 -19.44 -0.92
CA ASN A 303 -5.71 -19.99 -0.09
C ASN A 303 -6.18 -21.13 0.82
N ILE A 304 -7.39 -21.07 1.37
CA ILE A 304 -7.98 -22.22 2.06
C ILE A 304 -8.10 -23.42 1.11
N ALA A 305 -8.56 -23.19 -0.12
CA ALA A 305 -8.65 -24.23 -1.14
C ALA A 305 -7.27 -24.78 -1.54
N ALA A 306 -6.24 -23.92 -1.63
CA ALA A 306 -4.86 -24.33 -1.83
C ALA A 306 -4.38 -25.27 -0.72
N ALA A 307 -4.63 -24.92 0.54
CA ALA A 307 -4.23 -25.73 1.69
C ALA A 307 -5.00 -27.07 1.73
N LEU A 308 -6.31 -27.07 1.45
CA LEU A 308 -7.12 -28.29 1.38
C LEU A 308 -6.69 -29.21 0.23
N SER A 309 -6.22 -28.64 -0.87
CA SER A 309 -5.60 -29.40 -1.96
C SER A 309 -4.13 -29.72 -1.70
N GLN A 310 -3.62 -29.46 -0.50
CA GLN A 310 -2.25 -29.71 -0.07
C GLN A 310 -1.18 -28.97 -0.88
N GLY A 311 -1.57 -27.85 -1.48
CA GLY A 311 -0.67 -26.86 -2.06
C GLY A 311 -0.17 -25.86 -1.01
N PHE A 312 0.40 -24.77 -1.50
CA PHE A 312 0.91 -23.66 -0.70
C PHE A 312 0.33 -22.32 -1.18
N ALA A 313 0.66 -21.25 -0.47
CA ALA A 313 -0.05 -20.00 -0.62
C ALA A 313 0.11 -19.36 -2.00
N VAL A 314 -1.04 -18.90 -2.50
CA VAL A 314 -1.19 -18.24 -3.79
C VAL A 314 -1.45 -16.75 -3.63
N SER A 315 -1.11 -16.01 -4.69
CA SER A 315 -1.43 -14.60 -4.86
C SER A 315 -1.82 -14.34 -6.32
N ALA A 316 -1.76 -13.08 -6.76
CA ALA A 316 -1.88 -12.74 -8.16
C ALA A 316 -0.58 -13.05 -8.88
N ALA A 317 -0.69 -13.83 -9.95
CA ALA A 317 0.44 -14.03 -10.83
C ALA A 317 0.44 -12.98 -11.95
N SER A 318 1.20 -11.91 -11.75
CA SER A 318 1.29 -10.77 -12.67
C SER A 318 1.64 -11.20 -14.10
N SER A 319 2.58 -12.13 -14.27
CA SER A 319 3.00 -12.64 -15.58
C SER A 319 1.88 -13.40 -16.30
N ARG A 320 1.16 -14.28 -15.59
CA ARG A 320 0.03 -15.05 -16.12
C ARG A 320 -1.18 -14.17 -16.42
N THR A 321 -1.42 -13.18 -15.57
CA THR A 321 -2.46 -12.17 -15.78
C THR A 321 -2.16 -11.32 -17.03
N ALA A 322 -0.89 -10.94 -17.23
CA ALA A 322 -0.46 -10.24 -18.44
C ALA A 322 -0.65 -11.09 -19.70
N VAL A 323 -0.36 -12.40 -19.62
CA VAL A 323 -0.60 -13.34 -20.72
C VAL A 323 -2.10 -13.45 -21.04
N ASN A 324 -2.94 -13.64 -20.02
CA ASN A 324 -4.40 -13.65 -20.17
C ASN A 324 -4.90 -12.41 -20.92
N ASP A 325 -4.51 -11.23 -20.43
CA ASP A 325 -4.88 -9.94 -21.01
C ASP A 325 -4.37 -9.76 -22.45
N SER A 326 -3.10 -10.10 -22.72
CA SER A 326 -2.50 -9.93 -24.04
C SER A 326 -3.06 -10.86 -25.13
N VAL A 327 -3.56 -12.04 -24.73
CA VAL A 327 -4.23 -12.99 -25.63
C VAL A 327 -5.72 -12.63 -25.80
N GLY A 328 -6.21 -11.66 -25.03
CA GLY A 328 -7.55 -11.10 -25.16
C GLY A 328 -8.61 -11.82 -24.34
N GLY A 329 -8.22 -12.49 -23.25
CA GLY A 329 -9.17 -13.14 -22.35
C GLY A 329 -10.19 -12.16 -21.78
N LYS A 330 -11.44 -12.62 -21.72
CA LYS A 330 -12.62 -11.78 -21.48
C LYS A 330 -13.26 -12.04 -20.12
N THR A 331 -13.13 -13.26 -19.59
CA THR A 331 -13.81 -13.67 -18.36
C THR A 331 -12.95 -14.55 -17.47
N GLN A 332 -13.43 -14.78 -16.25
CA GLN A 332 -12.85 -15.71 -15.28
C GLN A 332 -12.83 -17.18 -15.74
N LEU A 333 -13.55 -17.53 -16.82
CA LEU A 333 -13.51 -18.87 -17.40
C LEU A 333 -12.09 -19.27 -17.80
N VAL A 334 -11.22 -18.30 -18.13
CA VAL A 334 -9.80 -18.51 -18.40
C VAL A 334 -9.11 -19.27 -17.27
N SER A 335 -9.36 -18.91 -16.00
CA SER A 335 -8.77 -19.57 -14.84
C SER A 335 -9.24 -21.01 -14.71
N ILE A 336 -10.51 -21.29 -15.02
CA ILE A 336 -11.06 -22.66 -15.00
C ILE A 336 -10.42 -23.50 -16.12
N ILE A 337 -10.33 -22.96 -17.34
CA ILE A 337 -9.69 -23.65 -18.47
C ILE A 337 -8.22 -23.94 -18.15
N ALA A 338 -7.49 -22.97 -17.60
CA ALA A 338 -6.11 -23.16 -17.20
C ALA A 338 -5.96 -24.25 -16.11
N ALA A 339 -6.83 -24.24 -15.10
CA ALA A 339 -6.86 -25.25 -14.06
C ALA A 339 -7.12 -26.66 -14.60
N LEU A 340 -8.06 -26.80 -15.55
CA LEU A 340 -8.35 -28.08 -16.21
C LEU A 340 -7.17 -28.58 -17.04
N VAL A 341 -6.47 -27.70 -17.75
CA VAL A 341 -5.26 -28.07 -18.51
C VAL A 341 -4.15 -28.54 -17.57
N ILE A 342 -3.92 -27.80 -16.47
CA ILE A 342 -2.93 -28.20 -15.46
C ILE A 342 -3.31 -29.54 -14.82
N LEU A 343 -4.59 -29.76 -14.54
CA LEU A 343 -5.10 -31.03 -14.04
C LEU A 343 -4.83 -32.18 -15.04
N LEU A 344 -5.08 -31.97 -16.34
CA LEU A 344 -4.77 -32.97 -17.36
C LEU A 344 -3.27 -33.30 -17.40
N VAL A 345 -2.40 -32.29 -17.34
CA VAL A 345 -0.95 -32.52 -17.28
C VAL A 345 -0.57 -33.31 -16.02
N LEU A 346 -1.17 -32.98 -14.88
CA LEU A 346 -0.95 -33.72 -13.63
C LEU A 346 -1.42 -35.17 -13.73
N LEU A 347 -2.52 -35.46 -14.42
CA LEU A 347 -3.06 -36.83 -14.52
C LEU A 347 -2.30 -37.70 -15.52
N PHE A 348 -1.70 -37.13 -16.56
CA PHE A 348 -1.15 -37.89 -17.69
C PHE A 348 0.36 -37.72 -17.92
N MET A 349 1.02 -36.74 -17.28
CA MET A 349 2.43 -36.41 -17.58
C MET A 349 3.34 -36.38 -16.34
N THR A 350 2.91 -36.91 -15.19
CA THR A 350 3.72 -36.95 -13.95
C THR A 350 5.07 -37.62 -14.13
N ASP A 351 5.12 -38.77 -14.80
CA ASP A 351 6.37 -39.48 -15.08
C ASP A 351 7.36 -38.64 -15.87
N PHE A 352 6.86 -37.81 -16.79
CA PHE A 352 7.70 -36.92 -17.59
C PHE A 352 8.26 -35.77 -16.74
N LEU A 353 7.51 -35.28 -15.75
CA LEU A 353 7.96 -34.21 -14.86
C LEU A 353 9.16 -34.60 -14.00
N ALA A 354 9.36 -35.89 -13.71
CA ALA A 354 10.51 -36.38 -12.96
C ALA A 354 11.85 -36.21 -13.70
N TYR A 355 11.84 -36.04 -15.03
CA TYR A 355 13.06 -35.86 -15.82
C TYR A 355 13.51 -34.41 -15.92
N ILE A 356 12.80 -33.47 -15.28
CA ILE A 356 13.11 -32.04 -15.36
C ILE A 356 14.50 -31.75 -14.72
N PRO A 357 15.45 -31.14 -15.45
CA PRO A 357 16.72 -30.71 -14.86
C PRO A 357 16.54 -29.51 -13.92
N LEU A 358 17.14 -29.57 -12.72
CA LEU A 358 17.09 -28.46 -11.74
C LEU A 358 17.79 -27.21 -12.27
N SER A 359 18.84 -27.36 -13.08
CA SER A 359 19.53 -26.25 -13.73
C SER A 359 18.62 -25.46 -14.68
N SER A 360 17.75 -26.15 -15.41
CA SER A 360 16.75 -25.52 -16.27
C SER A 360 15.70 -24.75 -15.46
N LEU A 361 15.23 -25.29 -14.32
CA LEU A 361 14.35 -24.57 -13.40
C LEU A 361 15.02 -23.30 -12.85
N GLY A 362 16.29 -23.40 -12.45
CA GLY A 362 17.06 -22.26 -11.97
C GLY A 362 17.16 -21.12 -12.99
N ILE A 363 17.41 -21.45 -14.25
CA ILE A 363 17.38 -20.47 -15.36
C ILE A 363 15.99 -19.85 -15.54
N VAL A 364 14.91 -20.65 -15.49
CA VAL A 364 13.54 -20.13 -15.58
C VAL A 364 13.24 -19.16 -14.42
N LEU A 365 13.68 -19.47 -13.20
CA LEU A 365 13.52 -18.58 -12.03
C LEU A 365 14.33 -17.29 -12.18
N ILE A 366 15.58 -17.37 -12.65
CA ILE A 366 16.42 -16.18 -12.88
C ILE A 366 15.76 -15.27 -13.91
N VAL A 367 15.34 -15.82 -15.06
CA VAL A 367 14.70 -15.03 -16.13
C VAL A 367 13.35 -14.46 -15.68
N SER A 368 12.60 -15.20 -14.86
CA SER A 368 11.32 -14.72 -14.32
C SER A 368 11.52 -13.62 -13.29
N SER A 369 12.46 -13.78 -12.36
CA SER A 369 12.82 -12.77 -11.36
C SER A 369 13.43 -11.52 -11.98
N TRP A 370 14.16 -11.64 -13.09
CA TRP A 370 14.66 -10.49 -13.84
C TRP A 370 13.54 -9.55 -14.31
N SER A 371 12.36 -10.09 -14.66
CA SER A 371 11.21 -9.29 -15.07
C SER A 371 10.58 -8.47 -13.94
N LEU A 372 10.83 -8.86 -12.67
CA LEU A 372 10.40 -8.12 -11.49
C LEU A 372 11.36 -6.97 -11.14
N LEU A 373 12.59 -6.98 -11.67
CA LEU A 373 13.56 -5.92 -11.40
C LEU A 373 13.14 -4.60 -12.05
N SER A 374 12.94 -3.60 -11.21
CA SER A 374 12.60 -2.24 -11.59
C SER A 374 13.60 -1.22 -11.01
N ILE A 375 14.89 -1.56 -10.98
CA ILE A 375 15.95 -0.71 -10.40
C ILE A 375 15.95 0.69 -11.04
N ARG A 376 15.70 0.78 -12.35
CA ARG A 376 15.58 2.05 -13.08
C ARG A 376 14.43 2.92 -12.53
N HIS A 377 13.31 2.31 -12.14
CA HIS A 377 12.18 3.02 -11.54
C HIS A 377 12.54 3.59 -10.17
N ILE A 378 13.25 2.83 -9.33
CA ILE A 378 13.74 3.33 -8.03
C ILE A 378 14.64 4.55 -8.27
N TRP A 379 15.63 4.44 -9.16
CA TRP A 379 16.53 5.56 -9.49
C TRP A 379 15.80 6.79 -10.04
N SER A 380 14.68 6.61 -10.76
CA SER A 380 13.88 7.72 -11.26
C SER A 380 13.27 8.58 -10.14
N TYR A 381 13.02 8.00 -8.95
CA TYR A 381 12.52 8.75 -7.80
C TYR A 381 13.53 9.76 -7.27
N ARG A 382 14.83 9.52 -7.44
CA ARG A 382 15.88 10.40 -6.92
C ARG A 382 15.71 11.86 -7.35
N LYS A 383 15.24 12.09 -8.59
CA LYS A 383 14.98 13.43 -9.13
C LYS A 383 13.57 13.96 -8.83
N ARG A 384 12.58 13.07 -8.66
CA ARG A 384 11.16 13.45 -8.54
C ARG A 384 10.66 13.56 -7.10
N ASN A 385 11.08 12.65 -6.23
CA ASN A 385 10.66 12.60 -4.83
C ASN A 385 11.74 11.89 -3.98
N LYS A 386 12.53 12.69 -3.26
CA LYS A 386 13.61 12.18 -2.40
C LYS A 386 13.10 11.20 -1.33
N GLN A 387 11.92 11.46 -0.74
CA GLN A 387 11.35 10.58 0.28
C GLN A 387 10.98 9.21 -0.31
N ALA A 388 10.37 9.18 -1.50
CA ALA A 388 10.07 7.93 -2.20
C ALA A 388 11.35 7.14 -2.55
N PHE A 389 12.41 7.83 -2.98
CA PHE A 389 13.71 7.20 -3.23
C PHE A 389 14.32 6.59 -1.96
N THR A 390 14.34 7.34 -0.86
CA THR A 390 14.86 6.86 0.44
C THR A 390 14.09 5.64 0.91
N LEU A 391 12.76 5.67 0.81
CA LEU A 391 11.90 4.60 1.26
C LEU A 391 12.10 3.32 0.44
N ALA A 392 12.10 3.42 -0.89
CA ALA A 392 12.37 2.29 -1.78
C ALA A 392 13.77 1.69 -1.57
N SER A 393 14.79 2.55 -1.42
CA SER A 393 16.17 2.12 -1.20
C SER A 393 16.34 1.46 0.17
N PHE A 394 15.72 2.01 1.21
CA PHE A 394 15.74 1.41 2.54
C PHE A 394 15.06 0.04 2.53
N THR A 395 13.88 -0.09 1.93
CA THR A 395 13.19 -1.39 1.86
C THR A 395 13.99 -2.42 1.06
N LEU A 396 14.60 -2.01 -0.06
CA LEU A 396 15.51 -2.87 -0.81
C LEU A 396 16.66 -3.37 0.07
N LEU A 397 17.38 -2.46 0.73
CA LEU A 397 18.50 -2.80 1.60
C LEU A 397 18.05 -3.67 2.79
N ALA A 398 16.90 -3.38 3.40
CA ALA A 398 16.37 -4.17 4.50
C ALA A 398 16.13 -5.63 4.09
N VAL A 399 15.60 -5.88 2.89
CA VAL A 399 15.40 -7.24 2.36
C VAL A 399 16.72 -7.93 2.05
N LEU A 400 17.68 -7.23 1.42
CA LEU A 400 18.97 -7.81 1.06
C LEU A 400 19.82 -8.14 2.30
N LEU A 401 19.78 -7.30 3.34
CA LEU A 401 20.61 -7.44 4.54
C LEU A 401 19.95 -8.30 5.62
N ALA A 402 18.67 -8.06 5.94
CA ALA A 402 18.00 -8.75 7.03
C ALA A 402 17.24 -10.02 6.58
N GLY A 403 17.22 -10.29 5.27
CA GLY A 403 16.45 -11.38 4.67
C GLY A 403 15.01 -10.98 4.34
N VAL A 404 14.33 -11.86 3.60
CA VAL A 404 13.00 -11.58 3.04
C VAL A 404 11.98 -11.30 4.14
N ILE A 405 11.86 -12.18 5.14
CA ILE A 405 10.86 -12.04 6.24
C ILE A 405 11.03 -10.71 6.98
N ASN A 406 12.24 -10.43 7.48
CA ASN A 406 12.50 -9.22 8.24
C ASN A 406 12.34 -7.98 7.37
N GLY A 407 12.82 -8.03 6.12
CA GLY A 407 12.66 -6.94 5.16
C GLY A 407 11.20 -6.58 4.89
N ILE A 408 10.30 -7.58 4.85
CA ILE A 408 8.86 -7.36 4.75
C ILE A 408 8.30 -6.74 6.03
N GLY A 409 8.66 -7.27 7.20
CA GLY A 409 8.22 -6.72 8.48
C GLY A 409 8.58 -5.23 8.57
N PHE A 410 9.81 -4.87 8.18
CA PHE A 410 10.25 -3.48 8.06
C PHE A 410 9.46 -2.70 7.01
N ALA A 411 9.18 -3.28 5.83
CA ALA A 411 8.40 -2.64 4.79
C ALA A 411 6.97 -2.27 5.26
N VAL A 412 6.28 -3.20 5.91
CA VAL A 412 4.93 -2.98 6.46
C VAL A 412 4.96 -1.97 7.59
N LEU A 413 5.90 -2.10 8.53
CA LEU A 413 6.07 -1.14 9.61
C LEU A 413 6.34 0.27 9.08
N LEU A 414 7.20 0.40 8.08
CA LEU A 414 7.48 1.69 7.44
C LEU A 414 6.28 2.27 6.71
N GLY A 415 5.49 1.44 6.02
CA GLY A 415 4.24 1.89 5.40
C GLY A 415 3.26 2.45 6.42
N LEU A 416 3.09 1.73 7.54
CA LEU A 416 2.25 2.18 8.64
C LEU A 416 2.79 3.47 9.27
N LEU A 417 4.08 3.55 9.58
CA LEU A 417 4.70 4.74 10.15
C LEU A 417 4.64 5.93 9.19
N GLN A 418 4.79 5.71 7.88
CA GLN A 418 4.64 6.75 6.86
C GLN A 418 3.21 7.29 6.84
N PHE A 419 2.21 6.40 6.84
CA PHE A 419 0.81 6.78 6.93
C PHE A 419 0.53 7.56 8.22
N LEU A 420 0.91 7.02 9.38
CA LEU A 420 0.73 7.68 10.67
C LEU A 420 1.39 9.06 10.68
N ARG A 421 2.60 9.20 10.13
CA ARG A 421 3.28 10.50 10.04
C ARG A 421 2.47 11.51 9.22
N ILE A 422 1.93 11.10 8.08
CA ILE A 422 1.15 11.98 7.19
C ILE A 422 -0.15 12.43 7.87
N VAL A 423 -0.84 11.54 8.58
CA VAL A 423 -2.13 11.85 9.22
C VAL A 423 -1.94 12.57 10.57
N PHE A 424 -0.89 12.25 11.32
CA PHE A 424 -0.62 12.84 12.65
C PHE A 424 0.00 14.24 12.53
N ARG A 425 0.78 14.49 11.46
CA ARG A 425 1.43 15.78 11.19
C ARG A 425 1.17 16.19 9.73
N PRO A 426 -0.07 16.53 9.40
CA PRO A 426 -0.44 16.95 8.05
C PRO A 426 0.16 18.33 7.75
N SER A 427 0.22 18.69 6.48
CA SER A 427 0.65 20.02 6.06
C SER A 427 -0.34 21.10 6.47
N ASP A 428 0.16 22.26 6.86
CA ASP A 428 -0.60 23.44 7.24
C ASP A 428 -0.14 24.66 6.45
N GLN A 429 -1.03 25.64 6.28
CA GLN A 429 -0.75 26.85 5.50
C GLN A 429 -1.39 28.08 6.15
N LEU A 430 -0.67 29.20 6.15
CA LEU A 430 -1.26 30.52 6.38
C LEU A 430 -1.92 30.99 5.08
N LEU A 431 -3.03 31.70 5.21
CA LEU A 431 -3.78 32.25 4.10
C LEU A 431 -3.72 33.78 4.13
N GLY A 432 -3.72 34.37 2.94
CA GLY A 432 -3.79 35.81 2.73
C GLY A 432 -4.69 36.12 1.54
N ILE A 433 -4.65 37.35 1.06
CA ILE A 433 -5.43 37.82 -0.09
C ILE A 433 -4.52 38.30 -1.21
N ASP A 434 -4.96 38.13 -2.46
CA ASP A 434 -4.36 38.80 -3.62
C ASP A 434 -4.93 40.21 -3.82
N GLU A 435 -4.46 40.92 -4.85
CA GLU A 435 -4.93 42.26 -5.22
C GLU A 435 -6.44 42.30 -5.53
N GLN A 436 -7.01 41.17 -5.95
CA GLN A 436 -8.44 41.01 -6.26
C GLN A 436 -9.28 40.63 -5.02
N GLY A 437 -8.65 40.44 -3.86
CA GLY A 437 -9.31 40.04 -2.61
C GLY A 437 -9.64 38.55 -2.50
N MET A 438 -9.06 37.70 -3.36
CA MET A 438 -9.23 36.25 -3.35
C MET A 438 -8.30 35.59 -2.34
N VAL A 439 -8.81 34.61 -1.61
CA VAL A 439 -8.05 33.94 -0.54
C VAL A 439 -7.11 32.88 -1.13
N HIS A 440 -5.81 33.06 -0.90
CA HIS A 440 -4.75 32.15 -1.35
C HIS A 440 -3.81 31.74 -0.22
N SER A 441 -3.14 30.60 -0.41
CA SER A 441 -2.07 30.17 0.51
C SER A 441 -0.87 31.08 0.37
N MET A 442 -0.34 31.56 1.48
CA MET A 442 0.82 32.45 1.48
C MET A 442 2.10 31.66 1.23
N ASN A 443 2.95 32.19 0.33
CA ASN A 443 4.32 31.76 0.15
C ASN A 443 5.21 33.00 -0.02
N LYS A 444 6.52 32.89 0.24
CA LYS A 444 7.43 34.03 0.12
C LYS A 444 7.50 34.60 -1.30
N ASP A 445 7.17 33.79 -2.29
CA ASP A 445 7.41 34.08 -3.71
C ASP A 445 6.13 34.38 -4.51
N ASN A 446 4.94 34.39 -3.88
CA ASN A 446 3.66 34.47 -4.61
C ASN A 446 2.89 35.79 -4.47
N GLY A 447 3.45 36.80 -3.81
CA GLY A 447 2.84 38.13 -3.70
C GLY A 447 1.53 38.20 -2.92
N ILE A 448 1.17 37.16 -2.16
CA ILE A 448 -0.07 37.12 -1.36
C ILE A 448 0.17 37.81 -0.02
N GLU A 449 -0.68 38.79 0.30
CA GLU A 449 -0.51 39.65 1.47
C GLU A 449 -1.39 39.20 2.67
N PRO A 450 -0.88 39.31 3.90
CA PRO A 450 -1.68 39.11 5.09
C PRO A 450 -2.66 40.28 5.33
N ILE A 451 -3.70 40.04 6.13
CA ILE A 451 -4.60 41.12 6.58
C ILE A 451 -4.20 41.53 7.99
N ASP A 452 -3.95 42.83 8.21
CA ASP A 452 -3.48 43.33 9.49
C ASP A 452 -4.43 43.00 10.66
N GLY A 453 -3.87 42.29 11.65
CA GLY A 453 -4.59 41.80 12.82
C GLY A 453 -5.56 40.63 12.58
N LEU A 454 -5.67 40.10 11.36
CA LEU A 454 -6.43 38.90 11.04
C LEU A 454 -5.50 37.81 10.48
N MET A 455 -5.24 36.78 11.28
CA MET A 455 -4.48 35.61 10.85
C MET A 455 -5.43 34.54 10.34
N MET A 456 -5.32 34.16 9.07
CA MET A 456 -6.09 33.05 8.50
C MET A 456 -5.22 31.80 8.38
N TYR A 457 -5.75 30.65 8.80
CA TYR A 457 -5.02 29.40 8.92
C TYR A 457 -5.82 28.21 8.37
N ARG A 458 -5.16 27.38 7.56
CA ARG A 458 -5.72 26.13 7.03
C ARG A 458 -4.89 24.94 7.48
N PHE A 459 -5.55 24.01 8.16
CA PHE A 459 -5.01 22.69 8.47
C PHE A 459 -5.49 21.70 7.40
N ASN A 460 -4.58 21.12 6.61
CA ASN A 460 -4.97 20.32 5.44
C ASN A 460 -5.29 18.85 5.81
N SER A 461 -6.08 18.65 6.85
CA SER A 461 -6.52 17.33 7.32
C SER A 461 -7.73 17.45 8.25
N PRO A 462 -8.60 16.43 8.29
CA PRO A 462 -9.53 16.25 9.39
C PRO A 462 -8.80 16.30 10.74
N LEU A 463 -9.39 17.03 11.70
CA LEU A 463 -9.02 16.98 13.10
C LEU A 463 -9.57 15.72 13.74
N THR A 464 -8.71 15.05 14.48
CA THR A 464 -8.99 13.79 15.18
C THR A 464 -8.35 13.85 16.57
N TYR A 465 -8.74 12.92 17.45
CA TYR A 465 -8.14 12.78 18.78
C TYR A 465 -6.60 12.71 18.79
N PHE A 466 -5.95 12.19 17.74
CA PHE A 466 -4.49 12.01 17.71
C PHE A 466 -3.72 13.18 17.09
N ASN A 467 -4.33 14.03 16.24
CA ASN A 467 -3.64 15.15 15.60
C ASN A 467 -4.06 16.53 16.14
N VAL A 468 -5.12 16.62 16.94
CA VAL A 468 -5.59 17.91 17.49
C VAL A 468 -4.57 18.57 18.41
N GLY A 469 -3.80 17.80 19.16
CA GLY A 469 -2.70 18.33 19.97
C GLY A 469 -1.61 18.99 19.12
N TYR A 470 -1.31 18.40 17.95
CA TYR A 470 -0.38 19.00 16.99
C TYR A 470 -0.96 20.29 16.38
N PHE A 471 -2.24 20.29 16.00
CA PHE A 471 -2.95 21.47 15.52
C PHE A 471 -2.89 22.62 16.54
N LYS A 472 -3.27 22.37 17.80
CA LYS A 472 -3.23 23.36 18.89
C LYS A 472 -1.84 23.94 19.06
N LYS A 473 -0.81 23.08 19.16
CA LYS A 473 0.59 23.52 19.28
C LYS A 473 1.00 24.40 18.10
N ARG A 474 0.61 24.03 16.88
CA ARG A 474 0.98 24.74 15.67
C ARG A 474 0.34 26.12 15.60
N VAL A 475 -0.95 26.19 15.90
CA VAL A 475 -1.70 27.45 16.00
C VAL A 475 -1.05 28.41 16.99
N LEU A 476 -0.76 27.94 18.20
CA LEU A 476 -0.15 28.78 19.25
C LEU A 476 1.24 29.26 18.83
N GLN A 477 2.06 28.38 18.23
CA GLN A 477 3.36 28.76 17.69
C GLN A 477 3.26 29.85 16.61
N LEU A 478 2.26 29.77 15.72
CA LEU A 478 2.05 30.78 14.68
C LEU A 478 1.63 32.13 15.29
N VAL A 479 0.71 32.11 16.25
CA VAL A 479 0.27 33.31 16.98
C VAL A 479 1.43 33.95 17.75
N ASP A 480 2.28 33.15 18.41
CA ASP A 480 3.41 33.64 19.21
C ASP A 480 4.59 34.13 18.36
N SER A 481 4.77 33.58 17.16
CA SER A 481 5.85 33.96 16.24
C SER A 481 5.47 35.10 15.30
N ALA A 482 4.22 35.57 15.33
CA ALA A 482 3.75 36.66 14.48
C ALA A 482 4.43 37.98 14.88
N PRO A 483 4.90 38.81 13.91
CA PRO A 483 5.53 40.10 14.21
C PRO A 483 4.64 41.01 15.05
N GLN A 484 3.35 40.98 14.75
CA GLN A 484 2.30 41.59 15.54
C GLN A 484 1.27 40.52 15.87
N ARG A 485 0.87 40.44 17.15
CA ARG A 485 -0.15 39.48 17.58
C ARG A 485 -1.47 39.77 16.86
N PRO A 486 -2.10 38.79 16.22
CA PRO A 486 -3.36 38.99 15.55
C PRO A 486 -4.47 39.27 16.57
N ALA A 487 -5.40 40.15 16.24
CA ALA A 487 -6.62 40.29 17.02
C ALA A 487 -7.50 39.04 16.84
N TRP A 488 -7.60 38.53 15.60
CA TRP A 488 -8.44 37.39 15.24
C TRP A 488 -7.60 36.30 14.59
N LEU A 489 -7.82 35.05 15.01
CA LEU A 489 -7.34 33.86 14.33
C LEU A 489 -8.53 33.16 13.68
N ALA A 490 -8.56 33.14 12.35
CA ALA A 490 -9.57 32.45 11.56
C ALA A 490 -9.06 31.12 11.04
N VAL A 491 -9.67 30.03 11.49
CA VAL A 491 -9.38 28.67 11.04
C VAL A 491 -10.37 28.27 9.97
N ASP A 492 -9.86 27.77 8.84
CA ASP A 492 -10.66 27.11 7.81
C ASP A 492 -11.20 25.77 8.35
N ALA A 493 -12.42 25.83 8.87
CA ALA A 493 -13.08 24.71 9.51
C ALA A 493 -13.73 23.76 8.50
N ALA A 494 -13.92 24.18 7.24
CA ALA A 494 -14.51 23.34 6.20
C ALA A 494 -13.68 22.08 5.92
N VAL A 495 -12.35 22.21 5.93
CA VAL A 495 -11.42 21.10 5.71
C VAL A 495 -11.17 20.31 7.00
N SER A 496 -11.11 21.02 8.13
CA SER A 496 -10.59 20.47 9.39
C SER A 496 -11.65 19.80 10.26
N PHE A 497 -12.89 20.28 10.27
CA PHE A 497 -13.95 19.76 11.15
C PHE A 497 -14.92 18.86 10.37
N THR A 498 -14.56 17.59 10.21
CA THR A 498 -15.34 16.66 9.37
C THR A 498 -16.41 15.87 10.12
N TYR A 499 -16.20 15.57 11.40
CA TYR A 499 -17.11 14.80 12.27
C TYR A 499 -17.05 15.26 13.74
N ASP A 500 -17.99 14.79 14.56
CA ASP A 500 -18.09 15.13 16.00
C ASP A 500 -17.13 14.26 16.82
N ASP A 501 -15.99 14.83 17.25
CA ASP A 501 -14.95 14.15 18.04
C ASP A 501 -14.77 14.87 19.39
N VAL A 502 -15.06 14.15 20.48
CA VAL A 502 -15.03 14.69 21.85
C VAL A 502 -13.62 15.20 22.21
N SER A 503 -12.57 14.50 21.80
CA SER A 503 -11.19 14.90 22.09
C SER A 503 -10.81 16.16 21.31
N VAL A 504 -11.32 16.33 20.08
CA VAL A 504 -11.12 17.54 19.31
C VAL A 504 -11.77 18.73 20.01
N PHE A 505 -13.03 18.62 20.40
CA PHE A 505 -13.75 19.72 21.05
C PHE A 505 -13.20 20.09 22.43
N ALA A 506 -12.73 19.12 23.21
CA ALA A 506 -12.00 19.40 24.45
C ALA A 506 -10.73 20.23 24.20
N ALA A 507 -9.94 19.86 23.19
CA ALA A 507 -8.73 20.61 22.83
C ALA A 507 -9.04 22.00 22.24
N ILE A 508 -10.18 22.17 21.57
CA ILE A 508 -10.65 23.49 21.10
C ILE A 508 -11.08 24.37 22.29
N ASP A 509 -11.76 23.83 23.30
CA ASP A 509 -12.09 24.59 24.52
C ASP A 509 -10.82 25.07 25.24
N GLU A 510 -9.79 24.23 25.34
CA GLU A 510 -8.48 24.64 25.85
C GLU A 510 -7.83 25.72 24.98
N LEU A 511 -7.86 25.55 23.64
CA LEU A 511 -7.31 26.53 22.71
C LEU A 511 -8.01 27.89 22.83
N ILE A 512 -9.34 27.92 23.01
CA ILE A 512 -10.11 29.15 23.25
C ILE A 512 -9.61 29.86 24.50
N ARG A 513 -9.41 29.13 25.61
CA ARG A 513 -8.90 29.72 26.87
C ARG A 513 -7.49 30.27 26.71
N GLU A 514 -6.60 29.55 26.03
CA GLU A 514 -5.22 30.00 25.81
C GLU A 514 -5.14 31.22 24.88
N LEU A 515 -5.96 31.25 23.83
CA LEU A 515 -6.04 32.41 22.93
C LEU A 515 -6.66 33.62 23.63
N ARG A 516 -7.65 33.43 24.50
CA ARG A 516 -8.24 34.50 25.33
C ARG A 516 -7.18 35.17 26.20
N ILE A 517 -6.32 34.41 26.87
CA ILE A 517 -5.21 34.95 27.68
C ILE A 517 -4.27 35.81 26.82
N LYS A 518 -4.08 35.44 25.55
CA LYS A 518 -3.26 36.18 24.58
C LYS A 518 -3.99 37.36 23.93
N GLY A 519 -5.27 37.59 24.24
CA GLY A 519 -6.09 38.64 23.64
C GLY A 519 -6.48 38.36 22.18
N VAL A 520 -6.43 37.10 21.75
CA VAL A 520 -6.74 36.66 20.38
C VAL A 520 -8.11 35.98 20.37
N LYS A 521 -8.99 36.40 19.46
CA LYS A 521 -10.32 35.80 19.26
C LYS A 521 -10.22 34.65 18.26
N LEU A 522 -10.79 33.48 18.59
CA LEU A 522 -10.86 32.34 17.67
C LEU A 522 -12.08 32.47 16.76
N VAL A 523 -11.89 32.26 15.47
CA VAL A 523 -12.96 32.22 14.47
C VAL A 523 -12.90 30.90 13.73
N LEU A 524 -13.99 30.13 13.73
CA LEU A 524 -14.13 28.92 12.93
C LEU A 524 -14.96 29.24 11.70
N ALA A 525 -14.35 29.16 10.52
CA ALA A 525 -14.96 29.54 9.26
C ALA A 525 -15.30 28.29 8.42
N GLY A 526 -16.59 28.06 8.15
CA GLY A 526 -17.06 26.87 7.43
C GLY A 526 -17.96 26.00 8.30
N ARG A 527 -18.88 25.25 7.68
CA ARG A 527 -19.78 24.28 8.36
C ARG A 527 -20.54 24.85 9.57
N ARG A 528 -21.00 26.10 9.45
CA ARG A 528 -21.63 26.84 10.56
C ARG A 528 -22.73 26.06 11.27
N THR A 529 -23.60 25.39 10.51
CA THR A 529 -24.74 24.63 11.06
C THR A 529 -24.28 23.42 11.87
N GLU A 530 -23.35 22.63 11.34
CA GLU A 530 -22.81 21.47 12.03
C GLU A 530 -21.96 21.85 13.23
N LEU A 531 -21.08 22.86 13.10
CA LEU A 531 -20.26 23.35 14.20
C LEU A 531 -21.10 23.89 15.36
N ASN A 532 -22.14 24.68 15.09
CA ASN A 532 -23.05 25.16 16.14
C ASN A 532 -23.65 23.98 16.92
N ARG A 533 -24.14 22.96 16.20
CA ARG A 533 -24.72 21.76 16.80
C ARG A 533 -23.71 20.98 17.64
N TRP A 534 -22.49 20.80 17.12
CA TRP A 534 -21.44 20.07 17.84
C TRP A 534 -20.95 20.83 19.06
N ILE A 535 -20.81 22.15 18.99
CA ILE A 535 -20.43 23.00 20.12
C ILE A 535 -21.48 22.96 21.24
N GLU A 536 -22.76 23.04 20.89
CA GLU A 536 -23.86 22.94 21.85
C GLU A 536 -23.84 21.58 22.57
N ARG A 537 -23.67 20.48 21.81
CA ARG A 537 -23.56 19.12 22.37
C ARG A 537 -22.36 18.93 23.27
N ASN A 538 -21.21 19.49 22.89
CA ASN A 538 -19.97 19.43 23.66
C ASN A 538 -19.89 20.49 24.77
N LYS A 539 -20.96 21.28 24.99
CA LYS A 539 -21.10 22.28 26.06
C LYS A 539 -19.97 23.33 26.08
N ILE A 540 -19.44 23.69 24.91
CA ILE A 540 -18.45 24.77 24.81
C ILE A 540 -19.19 26.11 24.90
N SER A 541 -18.71 27.01 25.77
CA SER A 541 -19.32 28.33 25.95
C SER A 541 -19.16 29.19 24.69
N LEU A 542 -20.29 29.52 24.06
CA LEU A 542 -20.37 30.47 22.95
C LEU A 542 -20.41 31.89 23.50
N ASN A 543 -19.26 32.41 23.91
CA ASN A 543 -19.09 33.83 24.12
C ASN A 543 -18.55 34.46 22.83
N GLU A 544 -19.28 35.41 22.22
CA GLU A 544 -18.84 36.08 20.98
C GLU A 544 -17.51 36.82 21.13
N ASP A 545 -17.09 37.08 22.37
CA ASP A 545 -15.78 37.65 22.70
C ASP A 545 -14.62 36.67 22.57
N ASP A 546 -14.89 35.38 22.54
CA ASP A 546 -13.87 34.33 22.57
C ASP A 546 -13.91 33.45 21.32
N LEU A 547 -15.11 33.15 20.83
CA LEU A 547 -15.34 32.25 19.71
C LEU A 547 -16.42 32.81 18.77
N ILE A 548 -16.10 32.89 17.48
CA ILE A 548 -17.06 33.22 16.42
C ILE A 548 -17.16 32.06 15.45
N ILE A 549 -18.38 31.65 15.10
CA ILE A 549 -18.61 30.70 14.00
C ILE A 549 -19.12 31.47 12.79
N ALA A 550 -18.36 31.41 11.70
CA ALA A 550 -18.64 32.07 10.43
C ALA A 550 -18.98 31.04 9.33
N PRO A 551 -19.81 31.41 8.33
CA PRO A 551 -20.14 30.52 7.22
C PRO A 551 -18.94 30.18 6.33
N ASP A 552 -18.02 31.14 6.12
CA ASP A 552 -16.83 31.00 5.27
C ASP A 552 -15.79 32.09 5.60
N LEU A 553 -14.58 31.96 5.05
CA LEU A 553 -13.48 32.90 5.30
C LEU A 553 -13.75 34.30 4.73
N TYR A 554 -14.45 34.44 3.60
CA TYR A 554 -14.77 35.75 3.02
C TYR A 554 -15.71 36.54 3.93
N PHE A 555 -16.66 35.86 4.58
CA PHE A 555 -17.50 36.46 5.60
C PHE A 555 -16.68 36.92 6.81
N VAL A 556 -15.67 36.15 7.23
CA VAL A 556 -14.76 36.57 8.32
C VAL A 556 -14.02 37.86 7.95
N ILE A 557 -13.48 37.94 6.73
CA ILE A 557 -12.78 39.14 6.24
C ILE A 557 -13.72 40.37 6.29
N ARG A 558 -14.92 40.26 5.71
CA ARG A 558 -15.91 41.35 5.71
C ARG A 558 -16.31 41.76 7.13
N LEU A 559 -16.56 40.77 8.00
CA LEU A 559 -16.94 41.02 9.39
C LEU A 559 -15.84 41.73 10.17
N TYR A 560 -14.58 41.32 9.95
CA TYR A 560 -13.42 41.92 10.60
C TYR A 560 -13.20 43.35 10.13
N GLN A 561 -13.18 43.60 8.82
CA GLN A 561 -13.04 44.94 8.24
C GLN A 561 -14.15 45.89 8.69
N SER A 562 -15.40 45.43 8.71
CA SER A 562 -16.54 46.21 9.20
C SER A 562 -16.37 46.61 10.67
N ARG A 563 -15.92 45.69 11.53
CA ARG A 563 -15.64 45.99 12.95
C ARG A 563 -14.48 46.97 13.14
N GLN A 564 -13.46 46.91 12.28
CA GLN A 564 -12.35 47.87 12.33
C GLN A 564 -12.81 49.28 11.93
N GLN A 565 -13.56 49.41 10.84
CA GLN A 565 -14.14 50.70 10.43
C GLN A 565 -15.03 51.32 11.51
N ILE A 566 -15.82 50.52 12.21
CA ILE A 566 -16.65 51.00 13.32
C ILE A 566 -15.77 51.51 14.48
N LYS A 567 -14.72 50.76 14.83
CA LYS A 567 -13.78 51.18 15.90
C LYS A 567 -13.03 52.45 15.56
N GLU A 568 -12.60 52.61 14.30
CA GLU A 568 -11.94 53.83 13.82
C GLU A 568 -12.88 55.03 13.92
N LYS A 569 -14.11 54.92 13.39
CA LYS A 569 -15.14 55.97 13.51
C LYS A 569 -15.43 56.35 14.96
N GLN A 570 -15.53 55.38 15.86
CA GLN A 570 -15.74 55.65 17.29
C GLN A 570 -14.53 56.36 17.93
N LYS A 571 -13.31 56.01 17.51
CA LYS A 571 -12.08 56.64 18.00
C LYS A 571 -11.96 58.09 17.50
N GLU A 572 -12.33 58.35 16.25
CA GLU A 572 -12.42 59.69 15.67
C GLU A 572 -13.47 60.53 16.38
N ALA A 573 -14.70 60.02 16.53
CA ALA A 573 -15.77 60.71 17.26
C ALA A 573 -15.37 61.03 18.71
N ARG A 574 -14.65 60.12 19.39
CA ARG A 574 -14.14 60.35 20.75
C ARG A 574 -13.04 61.40 20.78
N LYS A 575 -12.15 61.45 19.78
CA LYS A 575 -11.14 62.51 19.65
C LYS A 575 -11.80 63.87 19.41
N GLU A 576 -12.82 63.93 18.56
CA GLU A 576 -13.58 65.16 18.32
C GLU A 576 -14.31 65.63 19.57
N ALA A 577 -14.97 64.73 20.31
CA ALA A 577 -15.62 65.05 21.58
C ALA A 577 -14.63 65.58 22.63
N LEU A 578 -13.45 64.94 22.78
CA LEU A 578 -12.40 65.42 23.69
C LEU A 578 -11.81 66.77 23.25
N LYS A 579 -11.73 67.03 21.94
CA LYS A 579 -11.29 68.31 21.41
C LYS A 579 -12.31 69.41 21.68
N GLN A 580 -13.61 69.12 21.51
CA GLN A 580 -14.70 70.04 21.85
C GLN A 580 -14.76 70.32 23.36
N GLU A 581 -14.55 69.31 24.20
CA GLU A 581 -14.44 69.50 25.66
C GLU A 581 -13.25 70.40 26.01
N ALA A 582 -12.07 70.18 25.41
CA ALA A 582 -10.90 71.03 25.63
C ALA A 582 -11.12 72.49 25.17
N GLU A 583 -11.70 72.69 23.98
CA GLU A 583 -12.04 74.02 23.45
C GLU A 583 -13.09 74.74 24.32
N SER A 584 -14.04 74.00 24.89
CA SER A 584 -15.03 74.56 25.82
C SER A 584 -14.45 74.93 27.19
N GLN A 585 -13.42 74.21 27.67
CA GLN A 585 -12.69 74.55 28.89
C GLN A 585 -11.77 75.77 28.70
N GLU A 586 -11.13 75.92 27.52
CA GLU A 586 -10.39 77.14 27.16
C GLU A 586 -11.30 78.37 27.05
N ALA A 587 -12.47 78.24 26.44
CA ALA A 587 -13.47 79.31 26.36
C ALA A 587 -14.06 79.69 27.74
N GLY A 588 -14.14 78.74 28.67
CA GLY A 588 -14.49 78.98 30.07
C GLY A 588 -13.40 79.72 30.84
N SER A 589 -12.14 79.33 30.67
CA SER A 589 -10.97 79.97 31.31
C SER A 589 -10.79 81.44 30.87
N ASN A 590 -11.00 81.72 29.57
CA ASN A 590 -10.91 83.09 29.04
C ASN A 590 -12.05 84.01 29.51
N LYS A 591 -13.19 83.48 29.96
CA LYS A 591 -14.26 84.27 30.59
C LYS A 591 -13.95 84.59 32.05
N THR A 592 -13.27 83.71 32.77
CA THR A 592 -12.89 83.93 34.17
C THR A 592 -11.79 85.01 34.28
N SER A 593 -10.79 85.00 33.38
CA SER A 593 -9.72 86.02 33.34
C SER A 593 -10.23 87.42 32.98
N ILE A 594 -11.23 87.54 32.09
CA ILE A 594 -11.87 88.83 31.76
C ILE A 594 -12.75 89.33 32.93
N SER A 595 -13.32 88.43 33.74
CA SER A 595 -14.13 88.80 34.90
C SER A 595 -13.32 89.25 36.12
N GLU A 596 -12.08 88.78 36.29
CA GLU A 596 -11.18 89.22 37.36
C GLU A 596 -10.54 90.58 37.06
N VAL A 597 -10.14 90.85 35.81
CA VAL A 597 -9.60 92.17 35.41
C VAL A 597 -10.67 93.28 35.46
N SER A 598 -11.95 92.93 35.32
CA SER A 598 -13.06 93.89 35.41
C SER A 598 -13.47 94.23 36.84
N ARG A 599 -13.01 93.49 37.86
CA ARG A 599 -13.35 93.74 39.29
C ARG A 599 -12.31 94.56 40.06
N GLU A 600 -11.08 94.69 39.56
CA GLU A 600 -10.03 95.50 40.23
C GLU A 600 -10.00 96.99 39.83
N SER A 601 -10.83 97.45 38.89
CA SER A 601 -10.79 98.84 38.39
C SER A 601 -11.84 99.81 38.99
N GLN A 602 -12.62 99.39 40.00
CA GLN A 602 -13.64 100.25 40.62
C GLN A 602 -13.55 100.29 42.15
N THR A 603 -12.46 100.82 42.71
CA THR A 603 -12.42 101.38 44.08
C THR A 603 -11.18 102.29 44.25
N SER A 604 -11.26 103.54 43.82
CA SER A 604 -10.39 104.63 44.32
C SER A 604 -10.96 106.03 44.05
N THR A 605 -11.64 106.60 45.07
CA THR A 605 -11.68 108.02 45.53
C THR A 605 -12.20 109.16 44.62
N PRO A 606 -12.64 110.32 45.19
CA PRO A 606 -12.71 110.71 46.61
C PRO A 606 -14.12 110.71 47.22
#